data_AF-A0AAN5CI00-F1
#
_entry.id   AF-A0AAN5CI00-F1
#
_cell.length_a   1.000
_cell.length_b   1.000
_cell.length_c   1.000
_cell.angle_alpha   90.00
_cell.angle_beta   90.00
_cell.angle_gamma   90.00
#
_symmetry.space_group_name_H-M   'P 1'
#
loop_
_entity.id
_entity.type
_entity.pdbx_description
1 polymer ?
#
loop_
_entity_poly.entity_id
_entity_poly.type
_entity_poly.pdbx_seq_one_letter_code
_entity_poly.pdbx_strand_id
1 'polypeptide(L)'
;TNCKDTDGSYECPCKTGYEKGNSSFACVDTNECEKNKTICGVLHKCHNIPASYECICAPGYELLLGSDKKTCVDTDECKLSPPPCNPNANCKNTEGSFECICKDGYKGE
;
A
#
# COMPACT_ATOMS: atom_id res chain seq x y z
N THR A 1 -29.37 9.43 2.48
CA THR A 1 -28.87 9.33 3.87
C THR A 1 -30.08 9.32 4.76
N ASN A 2 -30.42 8.17 5.34
CA ASN A 2 -31.60 8.06 6.21
C ASN A 2 -31.16 8.43 7.62
N CYS A 3 -31.47 9.67 8.03
CA CYS A 3 -31.27 10.09 9.40
C CYS A 3 -32.41 9.51 10.26
N LYS A 4 -32.08 8.99 11.43
CA LYS A 4 -33.06 8.52 12.40
C LYS A 4 -33.40 9.67 13.33
N ASP A 5 -34.68 10.04 13.36
CA ASP A 5 -35.18 10.96 14.37
C ASP A 5 -35.05 10.32 15.77
N THR A 6 -34.56 11.10 16.72
CA THR A 6 -34.45 10.78 18.14
C THR A 6 -35.30 11.78 18.93
N ASP A 7 -35.63 11.50 20.19
CA ASP A 7 -36.47 12.41 21.00
C ASP A 7 -35.75 13.76 21.20
N GLY A 8 -36.14 14.76 20.41
CA GLY A 8 -35.54 16.10 20.39
C GLY A 8 -34.36 16.34 19.43
N SER A 9 -33.96 15.36 18.58
CA SER A 9 -32.85 15.52 17.63
C SER A 9 -32.94 14.55 16.42
N TYR A 10 -31.98 14.58 15.50
CA TYR A 10 -31.85 13.60 14.42
C TYR A 10 -30.41 13.10 14.32
N GLU A 11 -30.23 11.77 14.30
CA GLU A 11 -28.93 11.13 14.13
C GLU A 11 -28.79 10.61 12.70
N CYS A 12 -27.81 11.13 11.97
CA CYS A 12 -27.44 10.60 10.66
C CYS A 12 -26.30 9.59 10.84
N PRO A 13 -26.55 8.27 10.76
CA PRO A 13 -25.45 7.30 10.78
C PRO A 13 -24.60 7.48 9.52
N CYS A 14 -23.28 7.44 9.70
CA CYS A 14 -22.34 7.41 8.58
C CYS A 14 -22.47 6.08 7.82
N LYS A 15 -22.19 6.12 6.52
CA LYS A 15 -22.13 4.90 5.70
C LYS A 15 -20.98 4.01 6.19
N THR A 16 -21.03 2.72 5.89
CA THR A 16 -19.91 1.80 6.12
C THR A 16 -18.63 2.38 5.52
N GLY A 17 -17.52 2.30 6.28
CA GLY A 17 -16.24 2.90 5.90
C GLY A 17 -16.08 4.37 6.30
N TYR A 18 -17.07 4.97 6.97
CA TYR A 18 -16.99 6.35 7.46
C TYR A 18 -17.30 6.44 8.96
N GLU A 19 -16.63 7.35 9.65
CA GLU A 19 -16.83 7.65 11.07
C GLU A 19 -17.29 9.10 11.31
N LYS A 20 -17.93 9.36 12.46
CA LYS A 20 -18.38 10.71 12.83
C LYS A 20 -17.14 11.60 13.03
N GLY A 21 -17.03 12.67 12.24
CA GLY A 21 -15.98 13.67 12.38
C GLY A 21 -16.28 14.68 13.50
N ASN A 22 -15.55 15.79 13.51
CA ASN A 22 -15.65 16.83 14.54
C ASN A 22 -16.99 17.57 14.59
N SER A 23 -17.83 17.42 13.56
CA SER A 23 -19.17 17.98 13.51
C SER A 23 -20.19 16.86 13.45
N SER A 24 -21.31 17.00 14.16
CA SER A 24 -22.38 15.98 14.29
C SER A 24 -22.98 15.48 12.96
N PHE A 25 -22.72 16.19 11.86
CA PHE A 25 -23.19 15.89 10.50
C PHE A 25 -22.07 15.54 9.51
N ALA A 26 -20.80 15.62 9.92
CA ALA A 26 -19.66 15.31 9.07
C ALA A 26 -19.30 13.83 9.22
N CYS A 27 -19.30 13.10 8.12
CA CYS A 27 -18.74 11.76 8.03
C CYS A 27 -17.37 11.86 7.38
N VAL A 28 -16.34 11.43 8.09
CA VAL A 28 -14.97 11.35 7.58
C VAL A 28 -14.65 9.91 7.26
N ASP A 29 -13.84 9.72 6.23
CA ASP A 29 -13.38 8.40 5.83
C ASP A 29 -12.64 7.73 6.99
N THR A 30 -12.96 6.47 7.26
CA THR A 30 -12.24 5.69 8.25
C THR A 30 -10.93 5.25 7.64
N ASN A 31 -9.80 5.63 8.24
CA ASN A 31 -8.52 5.13 7.78
C ASN A 31 -8.21 3.75 8.39
N GLU A 32 -8.55 2.66 7.70
CA GLU A 32 -8.30 1.32 8.21
C GLU A 32 -6.79 1.00 8.33
N CYS A 33 -5.95 1.63 7.50
CA CYS A 33 -4.50 1.45 7.54
C CYS A 33 -3.88 2.00 8.84
N GLU A 34 -4.41 3.09 9.38
CA GLU A 34 -3.99 3.64 10.67
C GLU A 34 -4.61 2.87 11.85
N LYS A 35 -5.85 2.40 11.71
CA LYS A 35 -6.53 1.62 12.75
C LYS A 35 -5.93 0.23 12.93
N ASN A 36 -5.49 -0.41 11.85
CA ASN A 36 -4.82 -1.71 11.89
C ASN A 36 -3.67 -1.78 10.89
N LYS A 37 -2.44 -1.55 11.39
CA LYS A 37 -1.22 -1.60 10.58
C LYS A 37 -0.91 -2.96 9.97
N THR A 38 -1.51 -4.04 10.49
CA THR A 38 -1.28 -5.42 10.04
C THR A 38 -2.39 -5.96 9.15
N ILE A 39 -3.38 -5.14 8.79
CA ILE A 39 -4.60 -5.55 8.08
C ILE A 39 -4.32 -6.24 6.73
N CYS A 40 -3.21 -5.90 6.07
CA CYS A 40 -2.82 -6.44 4.78
C CYS A 40 -1.78 -7.58 4.84
N GLY A 41 -1.21 -7.88 6.01
CA GLY A 41 -0.09 -8.82 6.14
C GLY A 41 1.28 -8.21 5.80
N VAL A 42 2.30 -9.06 5.68
CA VAL A 42 3.72 -8.63 5.65
C VAL A 42 4.20 -8.21 4.25
N LEU A 43 3.67 -8.81 3.18
CA LEU A 43 4.08 -8.56 1.79
C LEU A 43 3.22 -7.51 1.07
N HIS A 44 2.31 -6.87 1.79
CA HIS A 44 1.37 -5.92 1.24
C HIS A 44 1.43 -4.60 2.00
N LYS A 45 1.31 -3.52 1.25
CA LYS A 45 1.11 -2.17 1.78
C LYS A 45 -0.37 -1.83 1.76
N CYS A 46 -0.86 -1.30 2.88
CA CYS A 46 -2.23 -0.80 2.97
C CYS A 46 -2.34 0.56 2.26
N HIS A 47 -3.36 0.70 1.41
CA HIS A 47 -3.74 1.93 0.73
C HIS A 47 -5.17 2.30 1.16
N ASN A 48 -5.31 3.41 1.89
CA ASN A 48 -6.61 3.89 2.33
C ASN A 48 -7.35 4.55 1.16
N ILE A 49 -8.62 4.17 0.94
CA ILE A 49 -9.46 4.70 -0.14
C ILE A 49 -10.81 5.18 0.42
N PRO A 50 -11.55 6.07 -0.25
CA PRO A 50 -12.86 6.47 0.24
C PRO A 50 -13.79 5.26 0.47
N ALA A 51 -14.33 5.14 1.68
CA ALA A 51 -15.21 4.09 2.16
C ALA A 51 -14.56 2.71 2.44
N SER A 52 -13.25 2.53 2.26
CA SER A 52 -12.57 1.23 2.41
C SER A 52 -11.03 1.36 2.40
N TYR A 53 -10.34 0.22 2.32
CA TYR A 53 -8.91 0.15 2.03
C TYR A 53 -8.64 -0.90 0.94
N GLU A 54 -7.46 -0.83 0.35
CA GLU A 54 -6.91 -1.82 -0.58
C GLU A 54 -5.54 -2.29 -0.09
N CYS A 55 -5.26 -3.58 -0.25
CA CYS A 55 -3.95 -4.16 0.03
C CYS A 55 -3.21 -4.36 -1.30
N ILE A 56 -2.21 -3.51 -1.54
CA ILE A 56 -1.35 -3.59 -2.72
C ILE A 56 -0.03 -4.26 -2.34
N CYS A 57 0.71 -4.80 -3.31
CA CYS A 57 2.03 -5.36 -3.02
C CYS A 57 2.96 -4.31 -2.41
N ALA A 58 3.82 -4.74 -1.49
CA ALA A 58 4.84 -3.89 -0.92
C ALA A 58 5.79 -3.36 -2.03
N PRO A 59 6.47 -2.22 -1.83
CA PRO A 59 7.49 -1.75 -2.77
C PRO A 59 8.53 -2.84 -3.07
N GLY A 60 8.93 -2.99 -4.33
CA GLY A 60 9.81 -4.07 -4.79
C GLY A 60 9.08 -5.39 -5.10
N TYR A 61 7.75 -5.43 -4.99
CA TYR A 61 6.95 -6.61 -5.33
C TYR A 61 5.88 -6.29 -6.36
N GLU A 62 5.56 -7.27 -7.20
CA GLU A 62 4.50 -7.21 -8.20
C GLU A 62 3.45 -8.30 -8.00
N LEU A 63 2.20 -7.99 -8.40
CA LEU A 63 1.11 -8.96 -8.39
C LEU A 63 1.37 -10.00 -9.48
N LEU A 64 1.43 -11.27 -9.11
CA LEU A 64 1.56 -12.35 -10.08
C LEU A 64 0.27 -12.46 -10.93
N LEU A 65 0.33 -11.96 -12.16
CA LEU A 65 -0.76 -12.02 -13.13
C LEU A 65 -0.95 -13.47 -13.61
N GLY A 66 -1.71 -14.26 -12.86
CA GLY A 66 -1.99 -15.67 -13.18
C GLY A 66 -2.51 -16.52 -12.01
N SER A 67 -2.41 -16.02 -10.77
CA SER A 67 -2.85 -16.74 -9.56
C SER A 67 -3.51 -15.77 -8.60
N ASP A 68 -4.69 -16.13 -8.07
CA ASP A 68 -5.44 -15.55 -6.93
C ASP A 68 -5.59 -14.01 -6.79
N LYS A 69 -4.97 -13.20 -7.66
CA LYS A 69 -4.83 -11.72 -7.59
C LYS A 69 -4.39 -11.21 -6.22
N LYS A 70 -3.68 -12.04 -5.46
CA LYS A 70 -3.31 -11.78 -4.06
C LYS A 70 -1.83 -12.04 -3.76
N THR A 71 -1.18 -12.86 -4.58
CA THR A 71 0.23 -13.22 -4.37
C THR A 71 1.15 -12.13 -4.92
N CYS A 72 1.99 -11.60 -4.04
CA CYS A 72 3.05 -10.67 -4.37
C CYS A 72 4.35 -11.44 -4.55
N VAL A 73 5.03 -11.23 -5.66
CA VAL A 73 6.34 -11.79 -5.94
C VAL A 73 7.35 -10.67 -6.05
N ASP A 74 8.57 -10.96 -5.62
CA ASP A 74 9.69 -10.04 -5.72
C ASP A 74 9.94 -9.65 -7.19
N THR A 75 10.05 -8.35 -7.43
CA THR A 75 10.33 -7.80 -8.75
C THR A 75 11.83 -7.83 -8.97
N ASP A 76 12.30 -8.58 -9.96
CA ASP A 76 13.72 -8.61 -10.29
C ASP A 76 14.15 -7.31 -10.99
N GLU A 77 14.56 -6.29 -10.21
CA GLU A 77 14.89 -4.99 -10.78
C GLU A 77 16.11 -5.05 -11.71
N CYS A 78 16.98 -6.05 -11.54
CA CYS A 78 18.13 -6.26 -12.42
C CYS A 78 17.75 -6.68 -13.84
N LYS A 79 16.54 -7.20 -14.05
CA LYS A 79 15.99 -7.54 -15.37
C LYS A 79 15.23 -6.39 -16.04
N LEU A 80 15.07 -5.26 -15.36
CA LEU A 80 14.44 -4.08 -15.94
C LEU A 80 15.30 -3.49 -17.06
N SER A 81 14.64 -2.80 -17.98
CA SER A 81 15.28 -2.10 -19.09
C SER A 81 14.88 -0.62 -19.10
N PRO A 82 15.80 0.32 -18.85
CA PRO A 82 17.22 0.09 -18.55
C PRO A 82 17.46 -0.54 -17.16
N PRO A 83 18.59 -1.24 -16.95
CA PRO A 83 18.94 -1.77 -15.64
C PRO A 83 19.19 -0.61 -14.65
N PRO A 84 18.89 -0.79 -13.36
CA PRO A 84 18.91 0.31 -12.39
C PRO A 84 20.33 0.68 -11.93
N CYS A 85 21.30 -0.22 -12.08
CA CYS A 85 22.68 0.01 -11.67
C CYS A 85 23.50 0.76 -12.71
N ASN A 86 24.53 1.46 -12.25
CA ASN A 86 25.56 2.04 -13.12
C ASN A 86 26.24 0.95 -13.99
N PRO A 87 26.63 1.24 -15.24
CA PRO A 87 27.36 0.28 -16.09
C PRO A 87 28.64 -0.32 -15.47
N ASN A 88 29.27 0.39 -14.51
CA ASN A 88 30.44 -0.06 -13.76
C ASN A 88 30.10 -0.81 -12.46
N ALA A 89 28.84 -1.18 -12.24
CA ALA A 89 28.37 -2.00 -11.14
C ALA A 89 27.67 -3.26 -11.65
N ASN A 90 27.72 -4.33 -10.86
CA ASN A 90 26.92 -5.52 -11.05
C ASN A 90 25.62 -5.38 -10.24
N CYS A 91 24.49 -5.70 -10.84
CA CYS A 91 23.21 -5.74 -10.14
C CYS A 91 23.00 -7.10 -9.49
N LYS A 92 22.61 -7.10 -8.21
CA LYS A 92 22.23 -8.30 -7.45
C LYS A 92 20.82 -8.08 -6.92
N ASN A 93 19.88 -8.89 -7.38
CA ASN A 93 18.51 -8.87 -6.88
C ASN A 93 18.45 -9.35 -5.42
N THR A 94 17.60 -8.73 -4.61
CA THR A 94 17.38 -9.05 -3.20
C THR A 94 15.89 -9.03 -2.88
N GLU A 95 15.47 -9.65 -1.78
CA GLU A 95 14.04 -9.66 -1.43
C GLU A 95 13.52 -8.25 -1.12
N GLY A 96 12.63 -7.75 -1.99
CA GLY A 96 12.03 -6.42 -1.96
C GLY A 96 12.90 -5.28 -2.51
N SER A 97 14.07 -5.56 -3.09
CA SER A 97 14.97 -4.54 -3.64
C SER A 97 16.14 -5.11 -4.46
N PHE A 98 17.14 -4.29 -4.78
CA PHE A 98 18.38 -4.72 -5.41
C PHE A 98 19.60 -4.01 -4.81
N GLU A 99 20.77 -4.64 -4.95
CA GLU A 99 22.07 -4.08 -4.58
C GLU A 99 22.91 -3.86 -5.84
N CYS A 100 23.49 -2.66 -5.98
CA CYS A 100 24.52 -2.40 -6.99
C CYS A 100 25.91 -2.54 -6.38
N ILE A 101 26.66 -3.55 -6.83
CA ILE A 101 27.99 -3.84 -6.33
C ILE A 101 29.01 -3.31 -7.35
N CYS A 102 29.83 -2.32 -6.95
CA CYS A 102 30.88 -1.77 -7.82
C CYS A 102 31.81 -2.89 -8.30
N LYS A 103 32.17 -2.86 -9.59
CA LYS A 103 33.21 -3.72 -10.14
C LYS A 103 34.56 -3.36 -9.54
N ASP A 104 35.49 -4.31 -9.57
CA ASP A 104 36.85 -4.11 -9.06
C ASP A 104 37.49 -2.84 -9.63
N GLY A 105 38.04 -2.00 -8.75
CA GLY A 105 38.67 -0.73 -9.12
C GLY A 105 37.73 0.48 -9.17
N TYR A 106 36.42 0.30 -9.03
CA TYR A 106 35.43 1.38 -8.94
C TYR A 106 34.98 1.60 -7.50
N LYS A 107 34.63 2.84 -7.16
CA LYS A 107 34.01 3.19 -5.87
C LYS A 107 32.61 3.74 -6.14
N GLY A 108 31.67 3.38 -5.29
CA GLY A 108 30.31 3.91 -5.32
C GLY A 108 30.31 5.36 -4.85
N GLU A 109 29.33 6.14 -5.34
CA GLU A 109 29.00 7.44 -4.77
C GLU A 109 27.99 7.30 -3.62
#